data_AF-A0A947WPW7-F1
#
_entry.id   AF-A0A947WPW7-F1
#
_cell.length_a   1.000
_cell.length_b   1.000
_cell.length_c   1.000
_cell.angle_alpha   90.00
_cell.angle_beta   90.00
_cell.angle_gamma   90.00
#
_symmetry.space_group_name_H-M   'P 1'
#
loop_
_entity.id
_entity.type
_entity.pdbx_description
1 polymer ?
#
loop_
_entity_poly.entity_id
_entity_poly.type
_entity_poly.pdbx_seq_one_letter_code
_entity_poly.pdbx_strand_id
1 'polypeptide(L)'
;MTDQSQAPAPFADFVDLLTLLPEGDEAAVAAVRARNARLTKPEGSLGRLEDLVEHLARWQHRGEPRLDNPMVAIFAGNHGVTKQGVSAFPSEVTQQMVANFTKGGAAVSQLCALHELNLRVFELALDMPTGDITEQAAMDERTAAATLAYGMEAVAGGPDLLCIGEMGIGNTTIAAALAAALFGGGGADWVGRGTGVDAQGLARKADAVDRALARHAADLDHPLKILARLGGRELAGMLGALIAARHRNIPVIVDGFVATAAAAVAYKVNPAALDHCLFAHVSAEKAHARMLAEMGKTPLLDLGLRLGEGSGAALGAVLVKTALHLHRNMATFEEAAVAGKLD
;
A
#
# COMPACT_ATOMS: atom_id res chain seq x y z
N MET A 1 35.02 -18.79 -27.81
CA MET A 1 34.52 -18.67 -26.43
C MET A 1 33.43 -17.63 -26.45
N THR A 2 32.18 -18.06 -26.60
CA THR A 2 31.01 -17.19 -26.51
C THR A 2 30.94 -16.65 -25.09
N ASP A 3 30.97 -15.33 -24.99
CA ASP A 3 30.73 -14.53 -23.81
C ASP A 3 29.51 -15.09 -23.06
N GLN A 4 29.73 -15.66 -21.87
CA GLN A 4 28.64 -16.01 -20.98
C GLN A 4 28.09 -14.69 -20.47
N SER A 5 27.12 -14.13 -21.19
CA SER A 5 26.33 -12.99 -20.73
C SER A 5 25.91 -13.26 -19.29
N GLN A 6 26.50 -12.53 -18.33
CA GLN A 6 26.05 -12.58 -16.94
C GLN A 6 24.54 -12.34 -16.95
N ALA A 7 23.78 -13.29 -16.44
CA ALA A 7 22.35 -13.11 -16.29
C ALA A 7 22.12 -11.78 -15.54
N PRO A 8 21.21 -10.90 -15.99
CA PRO A 8 20.98 -9.61 -15.35
C PRO A 8 20.69 -9.80 -13.86
N ALA A 9 21.12 -8.84 -13.05
CA ALA A 9 20.88 -8.86 -11.61
C ALA A 9 19.36 -8.99 -11.34
N PRO A 10 18.92 -9.78 -10.34
CA PRO A 10 17.50 -10.13 -10.17
C PRO A 10 16.54 -8.92 -10.10
N PHE A 11 17.03 -7.76 -9.66
CA PHE A 11 16.23 -6.55 -9.48
C PHE A 11 16.40 -5.49 -10.57
N ALA A 12 17.24 -5.71 -11.60
CA ALA A 12 17.58 -4.68 -12.58
C ALA A 12 16.33 -4.05 -13.22
N ASP A 13 15.42 -4.87 -13.74
CA ASP A 13 14.19 -4.39 -14.38
C ASP A 13 13.28 -3.62 -13.39
N PHE A 14 13.25 -4.01 -12.12
CA PHE A 14 12.46 -3.31 -11.10
C PHE A 14 13.04 -1.95 -10.72
N VAL A 15 14.37 -1.81 -10.73
CA VAL A 15 15.02 -0.51 -10.56
C VAL A 15 14.66 0.42 -11.71
N ASP A 16 14.72 -0.08 -12.95
CA ASP A 16 14.29 0.69 -14.12
C ASP A 16 12.82 1.12 -14.00
N LEU A 17 11.91 0.20 -13.64
CA LEU A 17 10.50 0.53 -13.45
C LEU A 17 10.25 1.54 -12.31
N LEU A 18 11.09 1.59 -11.28
CA LEU A 18 10.97 2.55 -10.17
C LEU A 18 11.62 3.91 -10.46
N THR A 19 12.46 4.01 -11.50
CA THR A 19 13.18 5.24 -11.87
C THR A 19 12.62 5.88 -13.13
N LEU A 20 12.18 5.08 -14.10
CA LEU A 20 11.58 5.51 -15.37
C LEU A 20 10.05 5.60 -15.23
N LEU A 21 9.59 6.58 -14.49
CA LEU A 21 8.18 6.71 -14.11
C LEU A 21 7.36 7.47 -15.17
N PRO A 22 6.18 6.97 -15.56
CA PRO A 22 5.21 7.78 -16.30
C PRO A 22 4.81 9.03 -15.51
N GLU A 23 4.61 10.14 -16.21
CA GLU A 23 4.13 11.39 -15.63
C GLU A 23 2.60 11.42 -15.54
N GLY A 24 2.07 12.22 -14.62
CA GLY A 24 0.63 12.44 -14.51
C GLY A 24 0.13 13.47 -15.53
N ASP A 25 -1.16 13.42 -15.83
CA ASP A 25 -1.79 14.32 -16.82
C ASP A 25 -2.31 15.62 -16.17
N GLU A 26 -1.56 16.72 -16.30
CA GLU A 26 -1.99 18.03 -15.82
C GLU A 26 -3.13 18.66 -16.64
N ALA A 27 -3.32 18.26 -17.90
CA ALA A 27 -4.46 18.73 -18.69
C ALA A 27 -5.77 18.10 -18.19
N ALA A 28 -5.73 16.83 -17.78
CA ALA A 28 -6.84 16.17 -17.10
C ALA A 28 -7.19 16.86 -15.76
N VAL A 29 -6.18 17.24 -14.97
CA VAL A 29 -6.37 18.02 -13.74
C VAL A 29 -7.01 19.37 -14.04
N ALA A 30 -6.55 20.08 -15.07
CA ALA A 30 -7.11 21.38 -15.46
C ALA A 30 -8.59 21.26 -15.86
N ALA A 31 -8.99 20.18 -16.53
CA ALA A 31 -10.39 19.91 -16.87
C ALA A 31 -11.27 19.71 -15.62
N VAL A 32 -10.79 18.96 -14.62
CA VAL A 32 -11.48 18.81 -13.32
C VAL A 32 -11.63 20.16 -12.63
N ARG A 33 -10.57 20.97 -12.57
CA ARG A 33 -10.61 22.31 -11.96
C ARG A 33 -11.61 23.24 -12.65
N ALA A 34 -11.62 23.24 -13.99
CA ALA A 34 -12.56 24.03 -14.77
C ALA A 34 -14.04 23.64 -14.53
N ARG A 35 -14.30 22.36 -14.26
CA ARG A 35 -15.64 21.92 -13.82
C ARG A 35 -15.91 22.33 -12.36
N ASN A 36 -14.97 22.10 -11.44
CA ASN A 36 -15.11 22.43 -10.02
C ASN A 36 -15.43 23.91 -9.79
N ALA A 37 -14.83 24.81 -10.57
CA ALA A 37 -15.07 26.25 -10.50
C ALA A 37 -16.50 26.68 -10.87
N ARG A 38 -17.26 25.81 -11.56
CA ARG A 38 -18.64 26.09 -11.98
C ARG A 38 -19.69 25.49 -11.03
N LEU A 39 -19.30 24.54 -10.18
CA LEU A 39 -20.24 23.86 -9.25
C LEU A 39 -20.82 24.86 -8.25
N THR A 40 -22.07 24.63 -7.81
CA THR A 40 -22.83 25.48 -6.85
C THR A 40 -22.25 25.44 -5.43
N LYS A 41 -21.02 25.87 -5.27
CA LYS A 41 -20.29 25.95 -4.01
C LYS A 41 -19.26 27.07 -4.07
N PRO A 42 -18.87 27.65 -2.93
CA PRO A 42 -17.68 28.49 -2.89
C PRO A 42 -16.45 27.71 -3.37
N GLU A 43 -15.53 28.41 -4.03
CA GLU A 43 -14.28 27.82 -4.51
C GLU A 43 -13.50 27.18 -3.35
N GLY A 44 -13.06 25.93 -3.54
CA GLY A 44 -12.31 25.16 -2.54
C GLY A 44 -13.10 24.73 -1.30
N SER A 45 -14.42 24.97 -1.22
CA SER A 45 -15.19 24.69 0.01
C SER A 45 -15.36 23.20 0.32
N LEU A 46 -15.09 22.29 -0.62
CA LEU A 46 -15.06 20.85 -0.36
C LEU A 46 -13.65 20.35 0.01
N GLY A 47 -12.65 21.25 0.05
CA GLY A 47 -11.29 20.97 0.48
C GLY A 47 -10.70 19.76 -0.24
N ARG A 48 -10.14 18.82 0.54
CA ARG A 48 -9.46 17.63 0.02
C ARG A 48 -10.32 16.72 -0.86
N LEU A 49 -11.65 16.81 -0.79
CA LEU A 49 -12.49 16.05 -1.72
C LEU A 49 -12.27 16.50 -3.17
N GLU A 50 -11.97 17.78 -3.40
CA GLU A 50 -11.65 18.29 -4.73
C GLU A 50 -10.30 17.71 -5.22
N ASP A 51 -9.30 17.70 -4.34
CA ASP A 51 -7.97 17.12 -4.60
C ASP A 51 -8.06 15.62 -4.97
N LEU A 52 -8.98 14.86 -4.38
CA LEU A 52 -9.17 13.45 -4.70
C LEU A 52 -9.62 13.23 -6.16
N VAL A 53 -10.48 14.11 -6.67
CA VAL A 53 -10.94 14.02 -8.07
C VAL A 53 -9.82 14.45 -9.02
N GLU A 54 -9.06 15.48 -8.66
CA GLU A 54 -7.85 15.87 -9.41
C GLU A 54 -6.82 14.73 -9.46
N HIS A 55 -6.59 14.04 -8.34
CA HIS A 55 -5.68 12.89 -8.26
C HIS A 55 -6.13 11.75 -9.16
N LEU A 56 -7.43 11.41 -9.16
CA LEU A 56 -7.96 10.42 -10.09
C LEU A 56 -7.75 10.86 -11.54
N ALA A 57 -8.07 12.11 -11.89
CA ALA A 57 -7.94 12.61 -13.25
C ALA A 57 -6.51 12.58 -13.75
N ARG A 58 -5.57 13.04 -12.91
CA ARG A 58 -4.13 13.02 -13.17
C ARG A 58 -3.66 11.63 -13.54
N TRP A 59 -3.98 10.65 -12.69
CA TRP A 59 -3.42 9.32 -12.83
C TRP A 59 -4.21 8.41 -13.75
N GLN A 60 -5.48 8.70 -14.05
CA GLN A 60 -6.22 8.00 -15.10
C GLN A 60 -6.08 8.64 -16.49
N HIS A 61 -5.36 9.77 -16.59
CA HIS A 61 -5.22 10.57 -17.82
C HIS A 61 -6.58 10.91 -18.43
N ARG A 62 -7.48 11.42 -17.59
CA ARG A 62 -8.88 11.64 -17.95
C ARG A 62 -9.47 12.85 -17.22
N GLY A 63 -9.87 13.88 -17.97
CA GLY A 63 -10.53 15.07 -17.41
C GLY A 63 -11.89 14.80 -16.76
N GLU A 64 -12.51 13.67 -17.09
CA GLU A 64 -13.70 13.12 -16.42
C GLU A 64 -13.36 11.75 -15.82
N PRO A 65 -12.63 11.71 -14.67
CA PRO A 65 -12.17 10.45 -14.08
C PRO A 65 -13.34 9.53 -13.72
N ARG A 66 -13.08 8.23 -13.59
CA ARG A 66 -14.07 7.18 -13.33
C ARG A 66 -13.70 6.29 -12.15
N LEU A 67 -14.69 5.53 -11.69
CA LEU A 67 -14.53 4.54 -10.62
C LEU A 67 -15.51 3.38 -10.83
N ASP A 68 -15.48 2.84 -12.04
CA ASP A 68 -16.38 1.81 -12.53
C ASP A 68 -15.86 0.40 -12.16
N ASN A 69 -14.54 0.23 -11.94
CA ASN A 69 -13.92 -1.04 -11.56
C ASN A 69 -12.85 -0.85 -10.44
N PRO A 70 -13.22 -0.31 -9.26
CA PRO A 70 -12.30 -0.23 -8.14
C PRO A 70 -12.04 -1.62 -7.55
N MET A 71 -10.78 -1.92 -7.25
CA MET A 71 -10.37 -3.22 -6.71
C MET A 71 -9.61 -3.09 -5.40
N VAL A 72 -9.98 -3.88 -4.40
CA VAL A 72 -9.21 -4.14 -3.18
C VAL A 72 -8.47 -5.45 -3.34
N ALA A 73 -7.14 -5.38 -3.38
CA ALA A 73 -6.23 -6.52 -3.49
C ALA A 73 -5.59 -6.81 -2.14
N ILE A 74 -5.85 -8.01 -1.61
CA ILE A 74 -5.27 -8.51 -0.37
C ILE A 74 -4.17 -9.50 -0.70
N PHE A 75 -2.94 -9.18 -0.30
CA PHE A 75 -1.79 -10.06 -0.46
C PHE A 75 -1.59 -10.84 0.84
N ALA A 76 -1.65 -12.17 0.78
CA ALA A 76 -1.55 -13.03 1.95
C ALA A 76 -0.22 -13.80 1.97
N GLY A 77 0.50 -13.74 3.09
CA GLY A 77 1.82 -14.35 3.27
C GLY A 77 2.08 -14.79 4.70
N ASN A 78 2.96 -15.78 4.89
CA ASN A 78 3.37 -16.29 6.20
C ASN A 78 4.86 -16.04 6.48
N HIS A 79 5.20 -15.95 7.76
CA HIS A 79 6.53 -15.51 8.21
C HIS A 79 7.20 -16.48 9.16
N GLY A 80 8.49 -16.75 8.93
CA GLY A 80 9.29 -17.58 9.83
C GLY A 80 9.52 -16.94 11.20
N VAL A 81 9.55 -15.60 11.27
CA VAL A 81 9.78 -14.84 12.52
C VAL A 81 8.72 -15.11 13.60
N THR A 82 7.56 -15.68 13.24
CA THR A 82 6.51 -16.06 14.20
C THR A 82 7.03 -17.07 15.23
N LYS A 83 8.04 -17.87 14.89
CA LYS A 83 8.75 -18.80 15.80
C LYS A 83 9.40 -18.09 16.99
N GLN A 84 9.67 -16.79 16.88
CA GLN A 84 10.22 -15.94 17.94
C GLN A 84 9.15 -15.40 18.92
N GLY A 85 7.88 -15.84 18.80
CA GLY A 85 6.80 -15.46 19.72
C GLY A 85 6.37 -13.99 19.60
N VAL A 86 6.43 -13.46 18.37
CA VAL A 86 6.14 -12.05 18.02
C VAL A 86 4.66 -11.76 17.74
N SER A 87 3.81 -12.79 17.77
CA SER A 87 2.37 -12.70 17.52
C SER A 87 1.59 -13.34 18.67
N ALA A 88 0.38 -12.83 18.92
CA ALA A 88 -0.57 -13.46 19.85
C ALA A 88 -1.31 -14.67 19.25
N PHE A 89 -1.29 -14.78 17.92
CA PHE A 89 -1.99 -15.81 17.16
C PHE A 89 -1.01 -16.71 16.40
N PRO A 90 -1.36 -18.00 16.20
CA PRO A 90 -0.53 -18.93 15.46
C PRO A 90 -0.65 -18.71 13.94
N SER A 91 0.31 -19.21 13.15
CA SER A 91 0.45 -18.86 11.72
C SER A 91 -0.69 -19.39 10.84
N GLU A 92 -1.40 -20.42 11.29
CA GLU A 92 -2.55 -21.01 10.61
C GLU A 92 -3.72 -20.02 10.50
N VAL A 93 -3.77 -18.98 11.34
CA VAL A 93 -4.80 -17.93 11.28
C VAL A 93 -4.76 -17.19 9.95
N THR A 94 -3.61 -17.08 9.28
CA THR A 94 -3.52 -16.49 7.94
C THR A 94 -4.44 -17.22 6.96
N GLN A 95 -4.38 -18.55 6.89
CA GLN A 95 -5.22 -19.35 5.98
C GLN A 95 -6.71 -19.29 6.39
N GLN A 96 -6.99 -19.26 7.70
CA GLN A 96 -8.36 -19.14 8.21
C GLN A 96 -9.00 -17.80 7.82
N MET A 97 -8.24 -16.71 7.88
CA MET A 97 -8.70 -15.39 7.46
C MET A 97 -8.85 -15.29 5.94
N VAL A 98 -7.97 -15.92 5.16
CA VAL A 98 -8.17 -16.05 3.71
C VAL A 98 -9.49 -16.74 3.38
N ALA A 99 -9.79 -17.86 4.05
CA ALA A 99 -11.08 -18.52 3.92
C ALA A 99 -12.25 -17.63 4.37
N ASN A 100 -12.05 -16.77 5.38
CA ASN A 100 -13.05 -15.82 5.84
C ASN A 100 -13.32 -14.69 4.83
N PHE A 101 -12.30 -14.18 4.13
CA PHE A 101 -12.46 -13.22 3.03
C PHE A 101 -13.33 -13.81 1.91
N THR A 102 -13.03 -15.04 1.50
CA THR A 102 -13.77 -15.74 0.43
C THR A 102 -15.22 -16.01 0.81
N LYS A 103 -15.50 -16.25 2.09
CA LYS A 103 -16.88 -16.42 2.62
C LYS A 103 -17.61 -15.10 2.84
N GLY A 104 -16.94 -13.97 2.65
CA GLY A 104 -17.52 -12.64 2.87
C GLY A 104 -17.62 -12.22 4.34
N GLY A 105 -17.00 -12.96 5.28
CA GLY A 105 -17.18 -12.75 6.72
C GLY A 105 -16.25 -11.72 7.34
N ALA A 106 -15.23 -11.25 6.61
CA ALA A 106 -14.28 -10.27 7.12
C ALA A 106 -14.81 -8.83 7.01
N ALA A 107 -14.23 -7.91 7.79
CA ALA A 107 -14.63 -6.50 7.77
C ALA A 107 -14.42 -5.87 6.37
N VAL A 108 -13.28 -6.14 5.73
CA VAL A 108 -13.03 -5.67 4.35
C VAL A 108 -14.04 -6.25 3.36
N SER A 109 -14.45 -7.51 3.52
CA SER A 109 -15.47 -8.13 2.67
C SER A 109 -16.81 -7.43 2.79
N GLN A 110 -17.22 -7.05 4.00
CA GLN A 110 -18.46 -6.31 4.24
C GLN A 110 -18.41 -4.90 3.63
N LEU A 111 -17.27 -4.19 3.76
CA LEU A 111 -17.06 -2.88 3.13
C LEU A 111 -17.13 -2.98 1.60
N CYS A 112 -16.45 -3.97 1.02
CA CYS A 112 -16.44 -4.18 -0.42
C CYS A 112 -17.84 -4.53 -0.94
N ALA A 113 -18.58 -5.40 -0.26
CA ALA A 113 -19.94 -5.78 -0.64
C ALA A 113 -20.91 -4.58 -0.58
N LEU A 114 -20.83 -3.77 0.49
CA LEU A 114 -21.70 -2.61 0.68
C LEU A 114 -21.47 -1.53 -0.39
N HIS A 115 -20.21 -1.31 -0.78
CA HIS A 115 -19.82 -0.21 -1.66
C HIS A 115 -19.47 -0.64 -3.09
N GLU A 116 -19.73 -1.91 -3.43
CA GLU A 116 -19.48 -2.49 -4.76
C GLU A 116 -18.01 -2.38 -5.19
N LEU A 117 -17.09 -2.70 -4.28
CA LEU A 117 -15.66 -2.76 -4.56
C LEU A 117 -15.28 -4.22 -4.87
N ASN A 118 -14.45 -4.43 -5.89
CA ASN A 118 -13.99 -5.77 -6.26
C ASN A 118 -12.95 -6.27 -5.26
N LEU A 119 -13.26 -7.26 -4.44
CA LEU A 119 -12.30 -7.87 -3.52
C LEU A 119 -11.58 -9.04 -4.19
N ARG A 120 -10.25 -9.00 -4.23
CA ARG A 120 -9.39 -10.11 -4.68
C ARG A 120 -8.35 -10.45 -3.64
N VAL A 121 -8.12 -11.74 -3.44
CA VAL A 121 -7.09 -12.26 -2.53
C VAL A 121 -6.02 -12.96 -3.36
N PHE A 122 -4.76 -12.58 -3.14
CA PHE A 122 -3.57 -13.14 -3.75
C PHE A 122 -2.81 -13.92 -2.68
N GLU A 123 -2.81 -15.25 -2.78
CA GLU A 123 -2.14 -16.13 -1.82
C GLU A 123 -0.70 -16.40 -2.25
N LEU A 124 0.29 -15.99 -1.45
CA LEU A 124 1.70 -16.14 -1.79
C LEU A 124 2.36 -17.27 -1.00
N ALA A 125 2.07 -18.51 -1.42
CA ALA A 125 2.63 -19.74 -0.85
C ALA A 125 2.44 -19.83 0.67
N LEU A 126 1.18 -19.83 1.13
CA LEU A 126 0.83 -19.79 2.55
C LEU A 126 1.32 -21.01 3.36
N ASP A 127 1.56 -22.14 2.70
CA ASP A 127 2.12 -23.37 3.25
C ASP A 127 3.65 -23.31 3.45
N MET A 128 4.32 -22.36 2.79
CA MET A 128 5.76 -22.16 2.86
C MET A 128 6.09 -20.77 3.41
N PRO A 129 6.16 -20.57 4.74
CA PRO A 129 6.55 -19.30 5.33
C PRO A 129 7.89 -18.80 4.77
N THR A 130 8.07 -17.47 4.76
CA THR A 130 9.39 -16.88 4.54
C THR A 130 10.39 -17.32 5.61
N GLY A 131 11.69 -17.13 5.35
CA GLY A 131 12.72 -17.37 6.37
C GLY A 131 12.48 -16.57 7.65
N ASP A 132 12.94 -17.11 8.79
CA ASP A 132 13.00 -16.32 10.01
C ASP A 132 14.10 -15.27 9.85
N ILE A 133 13.71 -14.00 9.74
CA ILE A 133 14.63 -12.88 9.48
C ILE A 133 15.71 -12.73 10.55
N THR A 134 15.52 -13.32 11.73
CA THR A 134 16.52 -13.32 12.80
C THR A 134 17.60 -14.39 12.63
N GLU A 135 17.35 -15.38 11.77
CA GLU A 135 18.22 -16.54 11.55
C GLU A 135 18.72 -16.64 10.09
N GLN A 136 17.99 -16.10 9.12
CA GLN A 136 18.33 -16.13 7.70
C GLN A 136 17.56 -15.03 6.93
N ALA A 137 17.77 -14.91 5.61
CA ALA A 137 17.00 -13.99 4.79
C ALA A 137 15.53 -14.44 4.69
N ALA A 138 14.59 -13.50 4.62
CA ALA A 138 13.19 -13.81 4.35
C ALA A 138 13.02 -14.57 3.02
N MET A 139 13.73 -14.11 1.99
CA MET A 139 13.76 -14.67 0.64
C MET A 139 15.16 -14.47 0.03
N ASP A 140 15.55 -15.34 -0.89
CA ASP A 140 16.64 -14.99 -1.81
C ASP A 140 16.16 -13.93 -2.83
N GLU A 141 17.11 -13.26 -3.49
CA GLU A 141 16.81 -12.14 -4.39
C GLU A 141 15.99 -12.55 -5.61
N ARG A 142 16.19 -13.78 -6.13
CA ARG A 142 15.44 -14.30 -7.28
C ARG A 142 13.99 -14.58 -6.91
N THR A 143 13.76 -15.13 -5.73
CA THR A 143 12.43 -15.38 -5.16
C THR A 143 11.71 -14.06 -4.89
N ALA A 144 12.40 -13.07 -4.33
CA ALA A 144 11.84 -11.74 -4.12
C ALA A 144 11.45 -11.07 -5.46
N ALA A 145 12.33 -11.13 -6.47
CA ALA A 145 12.05 -10.63 -7.82
C ALA A 145 10.85 -11.36 -8.49
N ALA A 146 10.78 -12.69 -8.39
CA ALA A 146 9.65 -13.46 -8.89
C ALA A 146 8.34 -13.11 -8.16
N THR A 147 8.41 -12.83 -6.86
CA THR A 147 7.25 -12.43 -6.05
C THR A 147 6.78 -11.02 -6.41
N LEU A 148 7.70 -10.09 -6.68
CA LEU A 148 7.37 -8.78 -7.24
C LEU A 148 6.65 -8.91 -8.59
N ALA A 149 7.18 -9.74 -9.50
CA ALA A 149 6.55 -10.01 -10.79
C ALA A 149 5.13 -10.60 -10.63
N TYR A 150 4.94 -11.54 -9.71
CA TYR A 150 3.61 -12.07 -9.38
C TYR A 150 2.66 -10.97 -8.87
N GLY A 151 3.15 -10.06 -8.03
CA GLY A 151 2.39 -8.90 -7.56
C GLY A 151 1.90 -7.99 -8.69
N MET A 152 2.70 -7.82 -9.75
CA MET A 152 2.33 -7.01 -10.92
C MET A 152 1.06 -7.53 -11.62
N GLU A 153 0.78 -8.84 -11.55
CA GLU A 153 -0.43 -9.43 -12.14
C GLU A 153 -1.74 -8.94 -11.48
N ALA A 154 -1.66 -8.30 -10.31
CA ALA A 154 -2.83 -7.74 -9.65
C ALA A 154 -3.58 -6.71 -10.52
N VAL A 155 -2.88 -6.01 -11.42
CA VAL A 155 -3.50 -5.02 -12.32
C VAL A 155 -3.97 -5.60 -13.66
N ALA A 156 -3.79 -6.91 -13.92
CA ALA A 156 -4.16 -7.53 -15.19
C ALA A 156 -5.65 -7.39 -15.52
N GLY A 157 -6.51 -7.30 -14.50
CA GLY A 157 -7.95 -7.06 -14.65
C GLY A 157 -8.33 -5.62 -15.01
N GLY A 158 -7.37 -4.72 -15.19
CA GLY A 158 -7.60 -3.31 -15.50
C GLY A 158 -8.46 -2.56 -14.47
N PRO A 159 -8.15 -2.62 -13.16
CA PRO A 159 -8.84 -1.78 -12.19
C PRO A 159 -8.58 -0.30 -12.50
N ASP A 160 -9.57 0.56 -12.29
CA ASP A 160 -9.40 2.02 -12.44
C ASP A 160 -9.00 2.72 -11.14
N LEU A 161 -9.03 1.98 -10.03
CA LEU A 161 -8.42 2.31 -8.75
C LEU A 161 -7.99 1.01 -8.07
N LEU A 162 -6.74 0.94 -7.61
CA LEU A 162 -6.23 -0.19 -6.86
C LEU A 162 -6.08 0.16 -5.38
N CYS A 163 -6.70 -0.60 -4.49
CA CYS A 163 -6.47 -0.54 -3.06
C CYS A 163 -5.60 -1.74 -2.67
N ILE A 164 -4.48 -1.51 -1.99
CA ILE A 164 -3.60 -2.60 -1.54
C ILE A 164 -3.71 -2.81 -0.04
N GLY A 165 -3.86 -4.07 0.35
CA GLY A 165 -3.87 -4.52 1.74
C GLY A 165 -3.18 -5.87 1.86
N GLU A 166 -3.08 -6.35 3.09
CA GLU A 166 -2.35 -7.57 3.38
C GLU A 166 -3.08 -8.46 4.38
N MET A 167 -2.63 -9.71 4.48
CA MET A 167 -2.94 -10.60 5.58
C MET A 167 -1.71 -11.46 5.89
N GLY A 168 -1.17 -11.37 7.10
CA GLY A 168 -0.05 -12.24 7.49
C GLY A 168 0.27 -12.19 8.98
N ILE A 169 0.25 -13.35 9.64
CA ILE A 169 0.62 -13.42 11.04
C ILE A 169 2.12 -13.12 11.23
N GLY A 170 2.42 -12.09 12.03
CA GLY A 170 3.78 -11.63 12.32
C GLY A 170 4.31 -10.52 11.40
N ASN A 171 3.56 -10.13 10.36
CA ASN A 171 4.02 -9.14 9.39
C ASN A 171 4.20 -7.71 9.95
N THR A 172 3.58 -7.36 11.08
CA THR A 172 3.87 -6.08 11.75
C THR A 172 5.31 -6.01 12.28
N THR A 173 5.92 -7.15 12.62
CA THR A 173 7.37 -7.23 12.92
C THR A 173 8.20 -7.02 11.66
N ILE A 174 7.78 -7.62 10.55
CA ILE A 174 8.42 -7.46 9.23
C ILE A 174 8.37 -6.00 8.77
N ALA A 175 7.20 -5.36 8.86
CA ALA A 175 7.02 -3.95 8.55
C ALA A 175 7.91 -3.05 9.42
N ALA A 176 8.03 -3.35 10.72
CA ALA A 176 8.94 -2.63 11.61
C ALA A 176 10.41 -2.83 11.25
N ALA A 177 10.82 -4.04 10.86
CA ALA A 177 12.19 -4.32 10.41
C ALA A 177 12.54 -3.56 9.12
N LEU A 178 11.62 -3.53 8.14
CA LEU A 178 11.79 -2.71 6.95
C LEU A 178 11.86 -1.23 7.28
N ALA A 179 10.98 -0.73 8.14
CA ALA A 179 10.97 0.67 8.54
C ALA A 179 12.31 1.09 9.15
N ALA A 180 12.83 0.28 10.08
CA ALA A 180 14.11 0.50 10.73
C ALA A 180 15.27 0.48 9.73
N ALA A 181 15.29 -0.46 8.79
CA ALA A 181 16.33 -0.53 7.77
C ALA A 181 16.28 0.65 6.78
N LEU A 182 15.08 1.13 6.43
CA LEU A 182 14.87 2.17 5.43
C LEU A 182 15.03 3.60 5.98
N PHE A 183 14.64 3.82 7.24
CA PHE A 183 14.60 5.15 7.88
C PHE A 183 15.50 5.27 9.11
N GLY A 184 16.22 4.20 9.48
CA GLY A 184 17.09 4.16 10.65
C GLY A 184 16.34 3.93 11.97
N GLY A 185 17.10 3.83 13.06
CA GLY A 185 16.60 3.44 14.37
C GLY A 185 16.63 1.94 14.60
N GLY A 186 15.96 1.47 15.65
CA GLY A 186 15.90 0.06 16.04
C GLY A 186 14.48 -0.44 16.26
N GLY A 187 14.34 -1.68 16.72
CA GLY A 187 13.07 -2.33 16.96
C GLY A 187 12.14 -1.51 17.84
N ALA A 188 12.65 -0.97 18.95
CA ALA A 188 11.86 -0.18 19.91
C ALA A 188 11.21 1.08 19.30
N ASP A 189 11.75 1.60 18.20
CA ASP A 189 11.22 2.77 17.51
C ASP A 189 10.02 2.44 16.62
N TRP A 190 10.00 1.23 16.07
CA TRP A 190 9.12 0.85 14.96
C TRP A 190 8.08 -0.22 15.32
N VAL A 191 8.29 -1.00 16.37
CA VAL A 191 7.33 -2.03 16.77
C VAL A 191 6.14 -1.45 17.50
N GLY A 192 4.95 -1.92 17.14
CA GLY A 192 3.73 -1.75 17.91
C GLY A 192 3.12 -3.09 18.33
N ARG A 193 1.96 -3.01 18.99
CA ARG A 193 1.29 -4.19 19.55
C ARG A 193 0.71 -5.11 18.48
N GLY A 194 0.50 -4.65 17.24
CA GLY A 194 -0.08 -5.43 16.16
C GLY A 194 -1.39 -6.10 16.59
N THR A 195 -1.40 -7.42 16.59
CA THR A 195 -2.53 -8.27 17.01
C THR A 195 -2.88 -8.19 18.50
N GLY A 196 -2.31 -7.25 19.26
CA GLY A 196 -2.61 -7.02 20.68
C GLY A 196 -1.66 -7.73 21.66
N VAL A 197 -0.38 -7.90 21.29
CA VAL A 197 0.60 -8.52 22.20
C VAL A 197 0.79 -7.70 23.48
N ASP A 198 1.21 -8.36 24.55
CA ASP A 198 1.53 -7.76 25.84
C ASP A 198 2.90 -7.04 25.82
N ALA A 199 3.33 -6.52 26.98
CA ALA A 199 4.61 -5.81 27.08
C ALA A 199 5.82 -6.70 26.77
N GLN A 200 5.75 -7.98 27.16
CA GLN A 200 6.82 -8.95 26.87
C GLN A 200 6.86 -9.28 25.38
N GLY A 201 5.70 -9.44 24.73
CA GLY A 201 5.59 -9.62 23.29
C GLY A 201 6.12 -8.41 22.52
N LEU A 202 5.85 -7.19 22.99
CA LEU A 202 6.43 -5.98 22.39
C LEU A 202 7.98 -5.99 22.49
N ALA A 203 8.53 -6.38 23.63
CA ALA A 203 9.97 -6.51 23.81
C ALA A 203 10.58 -7.59 22.89
N ARG A 204 9.92 -8.77 22.76
CA ARG A 204 10.34 -9.82 21.81
C ARG A 204 10.32 -9.33 20.36
N LYS A 205 9.33 -8.52 19.98
CA LYS A 205 9.27 -7.89 18.64
C LYS A 205 10.45 -6.95 18.42
N ALA A 206 10.74 -6.08 19.39
CA ALA A 206 11.87 -5.16 19.28
C ALA A 206 13.20 -5.92 19.14
N ASP A 207 13.44 -6.91 20.00
CA ASP A 207 14.63 -7.77 19.94
C ASP A 207 14.75 -8.50 18.58
N ALA A 208 13.64 -9.07 18.08
CA ALA A 208 13.64 -9.74 16.78
C ALA A 208 14.03 -8.79 15.65
N VAL A 209 13.54 -7.54 15.67
CA VAL A 209 13.93 -6.52 14.69
C VAL A 209 15.42 -6.19 14.81
N ASP A 210 15.91 -5.92 16.03
CA ASP A 210 17.32 -5.55 16.25
C ASP A 210 18.28 -6.67 15.82
N ARG A 211 17.96 -7.93 16.15
CA ARG A 211 18.74 -9.08 15.70
C ARG A 211 18.72 -9.25 14.19
N ALA A 212 17.57 -9.04 13.54
CA ALA A 212 17.47 -9.12 12.08
C ALA A 212 18.32 -8.03 11.41
N LEU A 213 18.25 -6.78 11.89
CA LEU A 213 19.07 -5.68 11.39
C LEU A 213 20.57 -5.99 11.52
N ALA A 214 21.00 -6.46 12.70
CA ALA A 214 22.40 -6.81 12.94
C ALA A 214 22.87 -7.96 12.05
N ARG A 215 22.03 -8.99 11.87
CA ARG A 215 22.37 -10.16 11.04
C ARG A 215 22.57 -9.81 9.57
N HIS A 216 21.70 -8.95 9.05
CA HIS A 216 21.68 -8.62 7.62
C HIS A 216 22.48 -7.36 7.27
N ALA A 217 23.17 -6.75 8.24
CA ALA A 217 23.80 -5.42 8.10
C ALA A 217 24.67 -5.25 6.83
N ALA A 218 25.35 -6.30 6.37
CA ALA A 218 26.17 -6.26 5.16
C ALA A 218 25.36 -6.16 3.84
N ASP A 219 24.07 -6.52 3.87
CA ASP A 219 23.18 -6.65 2.71
C ASP A 219 22.05 -5.60 2.70
N LEU A 220 22.07 -4.61 3.62
CA LEU A 220 21.05 -3.55 3.71
C LEU A 220 21.44 -2.28 2.92
N ASP A 221 22.18 -2.43 1.83
CA ASP A 221 22.70 -1.34 0.99
C ASP A 221 21.71 -0.84 -0.09
N HIS A 222 20.66 -1.61 -0.38
CA HIS A 222 19.67 -1.27 -1.41
C HIS A 222 18.23 -1.64 -0.98
N PRO A 223 17.20 -0.79 -1.23
CA PRO A 223 15.83 -1.05 -0.77
C PRO A 223 15.24 -2.40 -1.20
N LEU A 224 15.49 -2.84 -2.44
CA LEU A 224 15.01 -4.15 -2.92
C LEU A 224 15.74 -5.34 -2.27
N LYS A 225 17.01 -5.18 -1.87
CA LYS A 225 17.72 -6.19 -1.08
C LYS A 225 17.22 -6.20 0.36
N ILE A 226 16.95 -5.04 0.94
CA ILE A 226 16.30 -4.91 2.25
C ILE A 226 14.97 -5.67 2.26
N LEU A 227 14.15 -5.52 1.22
CA LEU A 227 12.91 -6.31 1.06
C LEU A 227 13.17 -7.82 1.01
N ALA A 228 14.19 -8.28 0.27
CA ALA A 228 14.53 -9.70 0.22
C ALA A 228 15.01 -10.25 1.57
N ARG A 229 15.79 -9.46 2.33
CA ARG A 229 16.35 -9.89 3.63
C ARG A 229 15.35 -9.84 4.77
N LEU A 230 14.59 -8.75 4.86
CA LEU A 230 13.77 -8.42 6.04
C LEU A 230 12.26 -8.44 5.77
N GLY A 231 11.84 -8.58 4.52
CA GLY A 231 10.45 -8.44 4.10
C GLY A 231 9.60 -9.71 4.19
N GLY A 232 8.52 -9.69 3.43
CA GLY A 232 7.52 -10.76 3.32
C GLY A 232 7.10 -10.94 1.87
N ARG A 233 6.52 -12.10 1.54
CA ARG A 233 6.02 -12.32 0.16
C ARG A 233 4.88 -11.35 -0.16
N GLU A 234 3.99 -11.12 0.80
CA GLU A 234 2.90 -10.18 0.69
C GLU A 234 3.34 -8.72 0.56
N LEU A 235 4.42 -8.30 1.23
CA LEU A 235 5.00 -6.97 1.00
C LEU A 235 5.62 -6.86 -0.39
N ALA A 236 6.31 -7.91 -0.86
CA ALA A 236 6.85 -7.95 -2.22
C ALA A 236 5.72 -7.95 -3.27
N GLY A 237 4.63 -8.68 -3.03
CA GLY A 237 3.44 -8.68 -3.89
C GLY A 237 2.79 -7.30 -3.96
N MET A 238 2.57 -6.64 -2.81
CA MET A 238 2.05 -5.27 -2.76
C MET A 238 2.95 -4.27 -3.51
N LEU A 239 4.27 -4.36 -3.34
CA LEU A 239 5.22 -3.51 -4.07
C LEU A 239 5.14 -3.74 -5.59
N GLY A 240 5.06 -5.00 -6.02
CA GLY A 240 4.89 -5.35 -7.44
C GLY A 240 3.61 -4.77 -8.03
N ALA A 241 2.49 -4.89 -7.30
CA ALA A 241 1.21 -4.33 -7.72
C ALA A 241 1.25 -2.80 -7.84
N LEU A 242 1.89 -2.12 -6.88
CA LEU A 242 2.10 -0.67 -6.91
C LEU A 242 2.95 -0.23 -8.10
N ILE A 243 4.05 -0.94 -8.39
CA ILE A 243 4.90 -0.65 -9.56
C ILE A 243 4.09 -0.79 -10.85
N ALA A 244 3.37 -1.91 -11.02
CA ALA A 244 2.57 -2.13 -12.21
C ALA A 244 1.44 -1.11 -12.37
N ALA A 245 0.79 -0.73 -11.26
CA ALA A 245 -0.27 0.29 -11.27
C ALA A 245 0.26 1.63 -11.78
N ARG A 246 1.46 2.05 -11.35
CA ARG A 246 2.09 3.27 -11.87
C ARG A 246 2.29 3.22 -13.38
N HIS A 247 2.82 2.11 -13.90
CA HIS A 247 3.05 1.91 -15.34
C HIS A 247 1.78 1.75 -16.17
N ARG A 248 0.63 1.59 -15.51
CA ARG A 248 -0.68 1.47 -16.15
C ARG A 248 -1.56 2.68 -15.91
N ASN A 249 -1.04 3.76 -15.31
CA ASN A 249 -1.82 4.95 -15.00
C ASN A 249 -3.05 4.57 -14.14
N ILE A 250 -2.80 3.80 -13.07
CA ILE A 250 -3.81 3.37 -12.10
C ILE A 250 -3.46 4.02 -10.77
N PRO A 251 -4.31 4.92 -10.22
CA PRO A 251 -4.11 5.42 -8.87
C PRO A 251 -4.18 4.29 -7.83
N VAL A 252 -3.38 4.39 -6.78
CA VAL A 252 -3.29 3.40 -5.71
C VAL A 252 -3.73 4.01 -4.38
N ILE A 253 -4.47 3.26 -3.57
CA ILE A 253 -4.71 3.58 -2.16
C ILE A 253 -3.97 2.55 -1.29
N VAL A 254 -3.04 3.05 -0.49
CA VAL A 254 -2.25 2.27 0.47
C VAL A 254 -3.00 2.25 1.80
N ASP A 255 -3.17 1.05 2.38
CA ASP A 255 -3.93 0.83 3.61
C ASP A 255 -3.22 1.38 4.88
N GLY A 256 -2.76 0.49 5.76
CA GLY A 256 -2.16 0.83 7.04
C GLY A 256 -0.65 0.65 7.07
N PHE A 257 -0.13 0.35 8.26
CA PHE A 257 1.30 0.31 8.56
C PHE A 257 2.08 -0.67 7.67
N VAL A 258 1.58 -1.89 7.47
CA VAL A 258 2.29 -2.93 6.70
C VAL A 258 2.31 -2.60 5.20
N ALA A 259 1.18 -2.17 4.64
CA ALA A 259 1.10 -1.73 3.25
C ALA A 259 2.00 -0.50 2.99
N THR A 260 2.06 0.42 3.95
CA THR A 260 2.95 1.59 3.90
C THR A 260 4.43 1.17 3.96
N ALA A 261 4.79 0.16 4.74
CA ALA A 261 6.15 -0.38 4.76
C ALA A 261 6.56 -1.00 3.40
N ALA A 262 5.63 -1.65 2.69
CA ALA A 262 5.87 -2.11 1.32
C ALA A 262 6.08 -0.94 0.34
N ALA A 263 5.23 0.09 0.42
CA ALA A 263 5.36 1.30 -0.39
C ALA A 263 6.65 2.09 -0.08
N ALA A 264 7.12 2.08 1.17
CA ALA A 264 8.35 2.75 1.58
C ALA A 264 9.60 2.18 0.86
N VAL A 265 9.57 0.92 0.43
CA VAL A 265 10.65 0.36 -0.39
C VAL A 265 10.75 1.10 -1.73
N ALA A 266 9.63 1.35 -2.42
CA ALA A 266 9.60 2.17 -3.64
C ALA A 266 10.05 3.60 -3.36
N TYR A 267 9.56 4.22 -2.28
CA TYR A 267 9.94 5.57 -1.89
C TYR A 267 11.45 5.75 -1.72
N LYS A 268 12.12 4.77 -1.10
CA LYS A 268 13.56 4.81 -0.88
C LYS A 268 14.39 4.58 -2.14
N VAL A 269 13.81 3.99 -3.18
CA VAL A 269 14.42 3.96 -4.52
C VAL A 269 14.20 5.30 -5.22
N ASN A 270 12.95 5.76 -5.27
CA ASN A 270 12.57 7.04 -5.87
C ASN A 270 11.27 7.57 -5.22
N PRO A 271 11.30 8.72 -4.53
CA PRO A 271 10.10 9.29 -3.90
C PRO A 271 8.91 9.49 -4.84
N ALA A 272 9.18 9.82 -6.11
CA ALA A 272 8.16 10.06 -7.13
C ALA A 272 7.39 8.78 -7.51
N ALA A 273 7.92 7.59 -7.20
CA ALA A 273 7.23 6.32 -7.44
C ALA A 273 5.87 6.27 -6.72
N LEU A 274 5.73 7.02 -5.62
CA LEU A 274 4.51 7.09 -4.82
C LEU A 274 3.58 8.25 -5.18
N ASP A 275 3.82 8.99 -6.27
CA ASP A 275 2.98 10.16 -6.62
C ASP A 275 1.58 9.76 -7.07
N HIS A 276 1.41 8.51 -7.54
CA HIS A 276 0.11 7.92 -7.86
C HIS A 276 -0.61 7.33 -6.65
N CYS A 277 0.02 7.35 -5.47
CA CYS A 277 -0.52 6.74 -4.25
C CYS A 277 -1.20 7.77 -3.34
N LEU A 278 -2.37 7.40 -2.83
CA LEU A 278 -3.01 8.00 -1.67
C LEU A 278 -2.79 7.09 -0.46
N PHE A 279 -2.69 7.68 0.74
CA PHE A 279 -2.56 6.93 1.98
C PHE A 279 -3.89 6.99 2.73
N ALA A 280 -4.49 5.82 2.97
CA ALA A 280 -5.87 5.76 3.41
C ALA A 280 -6.06 6.29 4.83
N HIS A 281 -5.26 5.83 5.77
CA HIS A 281 -5.43 6.21 7.17
C HIS A 281 -4.10 6.24 7.93
N VAL A 282 -4.06 7.01 9.01
CA VAL A 282 -3.06 6.76 10.06
C VAL A 282 -3.54 5.58 10.91
N SER A 283 -2.64 4.62 11.11
CA SER A 283 -2.93 3.42 11.89
C SER A 283 -2.68 3.72 13.36
N ALA A 284 -3.43 3.08 14.25
CA ALA A 284 -3.14 3.09 15.68
C ALA A 284 -1.84 2.34 16.05
N GLU A 285 -1.17 1.70 15.08
CA GLU A 285 0.24 1.33 15.23
C GLU A 285 1.10 2.59 15.39
N LYS A 286 1.68 2.76 16.58
CA LYS A 286 2.39 3.99 17.02
C LYS A 286 3.38 4.54 15.98
N ALA A 287 4.10 3.66 15.30
CA ALA A 287 5.14 4.05 14.35
C ALA A 287 4.61 4.44 12.95
N HIS A 288 3.32 4.24 12.66
CA HIS A 288 2.78 4.54 11.34
C HIS A 288 2.78 6.05 11.04
N ALA A 289 2.39 6.87 12.02
CA ALA A 289 2.44 8.33 11.87
C ALA A 289 3.85 8.85 11.56
N ARG A 290 4.87 8.26 12.20
CA ARG A 290 6.28 8.57 11.91
C ARG A 290 6.64 8.19 10.48
N MET A 291 6.32 6.98 10.04
CA MET A 291 6.62 6.52 8.67
C MET A 291 5.99 7.43 7.60
N LEU A 292 4.74 7.84 7.80
CA LEU A 292 4.06 8.79 6.91
C LEU A 292 4.77 10.15 6.89
N ALA A 293 5.20 10.66 8.06
CA ALA A 293 5.93 11.92 8.16
C ALA A 293 7.30 11.88 7.48
N GLU A 294 8.07 10.80 7.64
CA GLU A 294 9.37 10.59 6.96
C GLU A 294 9.22 10.62 5.43
N MET A 295 8.09 10.15 4.90
CA MET A 295 7.79 10.16 3.47
C MET A 295 7.07 11.44 2.98
N GLY A 296 6.74 12.37 3.89
CA GLY A 296 5.95 13.55 3.57
C GLY A 296 4.52 13.25 3.11
N LYS A 297 3.92 12.14 3.58
CA LYS A 297 2.60 11.68 3.15
C LYS A 297 1.53 12.02 4.19
N THR A 298 0.38 12.51 3.71
CA THR A 298 -0.76 12.88 4.57
C THR A 298 -1.89 11.87 4.38
N PRO A 299 -2.31 11.13 5.43
CA PRO A 299 -3.38 10.16 5.33
C PRO A 299 -4.75 10.82 5.09
N LEU A 300 -5.72 10.09 4.53
CA LEU A 300 -7.09 10.59 4.34
C LEU A 300 -7.90 10.57 5.65
N LEU A 301 -7.66 9.57 6.50
CA LEU A 301 -8.47 9.28 7.68
C LEU A 301 -7.61 9.13 8.94
N ASP A 302 -8.15 9.55 10.08
CA ASP A 302 -7.64 9.23 11.42
C ASP A 302 -8.78 8.67 12.26
N LEU A 303 -8.92 7.34 12.23
CA LEU A 303 -10.03 6.62 12.86
C LEU A 303 -9.55 5.64 13.93
N GLY A 304 -8.25 5.64 14.27
CA GLY A 304 -7.65 4.66 15.16
C GLY A 304 -7.70 3.22 14.66
N LEU A 305 -7.84 3.00 13.35
CA LEU A 305 -7.86 1.67 12.74
C LEU A 305 -6.49 0.99 12.85
N ARG A 306 -6.48 -0.33 13.03
CA ARG A 306 -5.26 -1.16 13.08
C ARG A 306 -5.53 -2.62 12.72
N LEU A 307 -6.60 -2.86 11.95
CA LEU A 307 -6.96 -4.21 11.50
C LEU A 307 -6.02 -4.70 10.40
N GLY A 308 -5.68 -3.82 9.46
CA GLY A 308 -5.04 -4.21 8.20
C GLY A 308 -6.10 -4.68 7.20
N GLU A 309 -5.78 -5.73 6.44
CA GLU A 309 -6.73 -6.38 5.52
C GLU A 309 -7.25 -5.45 4.41
N GLY A 310 -6.60 -4.32 4.14
CA GLY A 310 -7.09 -3.36 3.14
C GLY A 310 -8.35 -2.59 3.57
N SER A 311 -8.75 -2.70 4.84
CA SER A 311 -9.99 -2.13 5.36
C SER A 311 -9.99 -0.59 5.35
N GLY A 312 -8.86 0.04 5.71
CA GLY A 312 -8.67 1.48 5.58
C GLY A 312 -8.63 1.90 4.11
N ALA A 313 -7.91 1.17 3.26
CA ALA A 313 -7.87 1.44 1.81
C ALA A 313 -9.26 1.37 1.16
N ALA A 314 -10.09 0.40 1.53
CA ALA A 314 -11.48 0.32 1.10
C ALA A 314 -12.30 1.54 1.53
N LEU A 315 -12.15 2.03 2.77
CA LEU A 315 -12.77 3.28 3.22
C LEU A 315 -12.24 4.50 2.44
N GLY A 316 -10.95 4.52 2.12
CA GLY A 316 -10.35 5.52 1.23
C GLY A 316 -11.00 5.52 -0.15
N ALA A 317 -11.25 4.35 -0.73
CA ALA A 317 -11.96 4.22 -2.00
C ALA A 317 -13.40 4.72 -1.93
N VAL A 318 -14.10 4.51 -0.80
CA VAL A 318 -15.43 5.07 -0.57
C VAL A 318 -15.41 6.60 -0.53
N LEU A 319 -14.39 7.19 0.12
CA LEU A 319 -14.21 8.64 0.13
C LEU A 319 -13.97 9.19 -1.28
N VAL A 320 -13.14 8.50 -2.07
CA VAL A 320 -12.88 8.82 -3.49
C VAL A 320 -14.16 8.67 -4.34
N LYS A 321 -14.93 7.59 -4.16
CA LYS A 321 -16.24 7.37 -4.81
C LYS A 321 -17.21 8.51 -4.50
N THR A 322 -17.24 8.96 -3.25
CA THR A 322 -18.07 10.07 -2.78
C THR A 322 -17.63 11.39 -3.40
N ALA A 323 -16.33 11.70 -3.39
CA ALA A 323 -15.78 12.91 -4.02
C ALA A 323 -16.13 12.99 -5.51
N LEU A 324 -15.94 11.88 -6.23
CA LEU A 324 -16.28 11.79 -7.65
C LEU A 324 -17.78 11.96 -7.90
N HIS A 325 -18.63 11.35 -7.05
CA HIS A 325 -20.08 11.49 -7.14
C HIS A 325 -20.52 12.95 -6.98
N LEU A 326 -20.00 13.67 -5.98
CA LEU A 326 -20.29 15.09 -5.79
C LEU A 326 -19.83 15.91 -7.00
N HIS A 327 -18.60 15.71 -7.47
CA HIS A 327 -18.06 16.43 -8.62
C HIS A 327 -18.92 16.25 -9.89
N ARG A 328 -19.43 15.05 -10.13
CA ARG A 328 -20.26 14.74 -11.31
C ARG A 328 -21.71 15.22 -11.20
N ASN A 329 -22.29 15.22 -10.01
CA ASN A 329 -23.74 15.39 -9.84
C ASN A 329 -24.17 16.70 -9.17
N MET A 330 -23.24 17.46 -8.59
CA MET A 330 -23.57 18.82 -8.17
C MET A 330 -23.92 19.66 -9.39
N ALA A 331 -25.02 20.42 -9.28
CA ALA A 331 -25.39 21.41 -10.27
C ALA A 331 -24.31 22.50 -10.35
N THR A 332 -24.20 23.13 -11.50
CA THR A 332 -23.47 24.39 -11.68
C THR A 332 -24.31 25.59 -11.26
N PHE A 333 -23.67 26.73 -10.98
CA PHE A 333 -24.38 28.00 -10.70
C PHE A 333 -25.42 28.32 -11.77
N GLU A 334 -25.09 28.07 -13.05
CA GLU A 334 -25.98 28.23 -14.20
C GLU A 334 -27.20 27.30 -14.13
N GLU A 335 -26.99 25.99 -13.95
CA GLU A 335 -28.08 24.99 -13.89
C GLU A 335 -29.03 25.22 -12.70
N ALA A 336 -28.49 25.70 -11.58
CA ALA A 336 -29.27 25.96 -10.37
C ALA A 336 -29.92 27.35 -10.32
N ALA A 337 -29.68 28.21 -11.32
CA ALA A 337 -30.09 29.62 -11.32
C ALA A 337 -29.63 30.38 -10.06
N VAL A 338 -28.47 30.02 -9.50
CA VAL A 338 -27.87 30.70 -8.35
C VAL A 338 -26.96 31.79 -8.88
N ALA A 339 -27.12 33.01 -8.37
CA ALA A 339 -26.25 34.13 -8.76
C ALA A 339 -24.78 33.80 -8.47
N GLY A 340 -23.93 34.07 -9.47
CA GLY A 340 -22.49 33.92 -9.34
C GLY A 340 -21.86 34.92 -8.39
N LYS A 341 -20.54 34.82 -8.22
CA LYS A 341 -19.75 35.78 -7.43
C LYS A 341 -19.92 37.18 -8.01
N LEU A 342 -20.12 38.18 -7.14
CA LEU A 342 -20.04 39.59 -7.52
C LEU A 342 -18.56 39.94 -7.76
N ASP A 343 -18.27 40.61 -8.88
CA ASP A 343 -16.93 41.09 -9.23
C ASP A 343 -16.32 42.02 -8.17
#